data_AF-A0A968QR99-F1
#
_entry.id   AF-A0A968QR99-F1
#
_cell.length_a   1.000
_cell.length_b   1.000
_cell.length_c   1.000
_cell.angle_alpha   90.00
_cell.angle_beta   90.00
_cell.angle_gamma   90.00
#
_symmetry.space_group_name_H-M   'P 1'
#
loop_
_entity.id
_entity.type
_entity.pdbx_description
1 polymer ?
#
loop_
_entity_poly.entity_id
_entity_poly.type
_entity_poly.pdbx_seq_one_letter_code
_entity_poly.pdbx_strand_id
1 'polypeptide(L)'
;AETGIEYHALRTRCAGARRFISFHLLVPGFWTVQHGHHLSECIEDDIRKILPNVHIITHLESLNDPASWNDIALDREKKSSEPSDKD
;
A
#
# COMPACT_ATOMS: atom_id res chain seq x y z
N ALA A 1 5.98 -9.15 16.42
CA ALA A 1 5.76 -7.74 16.80
C ALA A 1 4.26 -7.55 16.98
N GLU A 2 3.82 -7.18 18.17
CA GLU A 2 2.42 -7.07 18.60
C GLU A 2 1.72 -5.80 18.09
N THR A 3 1.75 -5.56 16.79
CA THR A 3 1.01 -4.44 16.21
C THR A 3 0.42 -4.97 14.91
N GLY A 4 -0.91 -5.10 14.84
CA GLY A 4 -1.65 -5.54 13.66
C GLY A 4 -1.58 -4.52 12.51
N ILE A 5 -0.37 -4.10 12.15
CA ILE A 5 -0.04 -3.13 11.12
C ILE A 5 1.01 -3.79 10.25
N GLU A 6 0.76 -3.84 8.94
CA GLU A 6 1.68 -4.41 7.95
C GLU A 6 1.83 -3.45 6.76
N TYR A 7 2.79 -3.73 5.88
CA TYR A 7 2.92 -2.99 4.63
C TYR A 7 3.36 -3.92 3.50
N HIS A 8 2.98 -3.59 2.27
CA HIS A 8 3.45 -4.29 1.08
C HIS A 8 3.47 -3.37 -0.14
N ALA A 9 3.84 -3.93 -1.29
CA ALA A 9 3.87 -3.23 -2.58
C ALA A 9 4.70 -1.93 -2.56
N LEU A 10 5.80 -1.91 -1.78
CA LEU A 10 6.72 -0.77 -1.74
C LEU A 10 7.42 -0.63 -3.09
N ARG A 11 7.17 0.51 -3.73
CA ARG A 11 7.73 0.87 -5.03
C ARG A 11 8.41 2.22 -4.90
N THR A 12 9.57 2.33 -5.52
CA THR A 12 10.33 3.56 -5.56
C THR A 12 10.75 3.87 -6.98
N ARG A 13 10.85 5.15 -7.31
CA ARG A 13 11.45 5.61 -8.57
C ARG A 13 12.10 6.97 -8.37
N CYS A 14 13.04 7.28 -9.25
CA CYS A 14 13.69 8.60 -9.31
C CYS A 14 13.43 9.24 -10.67
N ALA A 15 13.16 10.54 -10.68
CA ALA A 15 13.09 11.35 -11.90
C ALA A 15 13.93 12.62 -11.69
N GLY A 16 15.16 12.59 -12.21
CA GLY A 16 16.17 13.61 -11.90
C GLY A 16 16.42 13.69 -10.38
N ALA A 17 16.33 14.90 -9.82
CA ALA A 17 16.52 15.13 -8.39
C ALA A 17 15.30 14.79 -7.51
N ARG A 18 14.17 14.35 -8.10
CA ARG A 18 12.95 13.98 -7.37
C ARG A 18 12.91 12.47 -7.11
N ARG A 19 12.48 12.11 -5.91
CA ARG A 19 12.23 10.72 -5.49
C ARG A 19 10.73 10.52 -5.34
N PHE A 20 10.25 9.32 -5.65
CA PHE A 20 8.86 8.95 -5.48
C PHE A 20 8.80 7.62 -4.75
N ILE A 21 7.92 7.53 -3.77
CA ILE A 21 7.65 6.31 -3.02
C ILE A 21 6.14 6.07 -3.05
N SER A 22 5.74 4.82 -3.26
CA SER A 22 4.37 4.39 -3.03
C SER A 22 4.36 3.05 -2.32
N PHE A 23 3.46 2.85 -1.37
CA PHE A 23 3.29 1.58 -0.67
C PHE A 23 1.88 1.45 -0.12
N HIS A 24 1.49 0.22 0.21
CA HIS A 24 0.23 -0.06 0.88
C HIS A 24 0.50 -0.24 2.37
N LEU A 25 -0.28 0.43 3.21
CA LEU A 25 -0.24 0.35 4.67
C LEU A 25 -1.51 -0.36 5.14
N LEU A 26 -1.35 -1.50 5.80
CA LEU A 26 -2.43 -2.34 6.26
C LEU A 26 -2.62 -2.10 7.75
N VAL A 27 -3.86 -1.83 8.15
CA VAL A 27 -4.24 -1.59 9.55
C VAL A 27 -5.42 -2.47 9.93
N PRO A 28 -5.71 -2.69 11.22
CA PRO A 28 -6.86 -3.51 11.61
C PRO A 28 -8.17 -2.92 11.05
N GLY A 29 -9.05 -3.75 10.50
CA GLY A 29 -10.26 -3.31 9.81
C GLY A 29 -11.28 -2.59 10.69
N PHE A 30 -11.12 -2.66 12.02
CA PHE A 30 -11.92 -1.89 12.97
C PHE A 30 -11.41 -0.45 13.18
N TRP A 31 -10.26 -0.08 12.63
CA TRP A 31 -9.77 1.30 12.68
C TRP A 31 -10.67 2.22 11.85
N THR A 32 -10.88 3.42 12.35
CA THR A 32 -11.47 4.48 11.54
C THR A 32 -10.48 4.93 10.47
N VAL A 33 -11.00 5.42 9.35
CA VAL A 33 -10.17 6.04 8.30
C VAL A 33 -9.29 7.15 8.89
N GLN A 34 -9.82 7.95 9.82
CA GLN A 34 -9.07 9.01 10.49
C GLN A 34 -7.84 8.48 11.25
N HIS A 35 -7.98 7.36 11.98
CA HIS A 35 -6.87 6.79 12.74
C HIS A 35 -5.78 6.23 11.80
N GLY A 36 -6.18 5.49 10.77
CA GLY A 36 -5.22 4.98 9.78
C GLY A 36 -4.55 6.10 8.99
N HIS A 37 -5.27 7.16 8.63
CA HIS A 37 -4.71 8.34 7.98
C HIS A 37 -3.69 9.05 8.87
N HIS A 38 -3.97 9.18 10.17
CA HIS A 38 -3.01 9.78 11.11
C HIS A 38 -1.69 9.00 11.15
N LEU A 39 -1.75 7.67 11.24
CA LEU A 39 -0.56 6.82 11.19
C LEU A 39 0.19 6.99 9.86
N SER A 40 -0.54 7.01 8.73
CA SER A 40 0.02 7.24 7.40
C SER A 40 0.83 8.54 7.34
N GLU A 41 0.27 9.65 7.82
CA GLU A 41 0.96 10.95 7.86
C GLU A 41 2.23 10.91 8.73
N CYS A 42 2.18 10.25 9.89
CA CYS A 42 3.37 10.11 10.74
C CYS A 42 4.51 9.37 10.02
N ILE A 43 4.19 8.28 9.33
CA ILE A 43 5.16 7.50 8.56
C ILE A 43 5.72 8.34 7.41
N GLU A 44 4.86 9.03 6.66
CA GLU A 44 5.29 9.87 5.55
C GLU A 44 6.19 11.03 6.00
N ASP A 45 5.89 11.66 7.13
CA ASP A 45 6.71 12.70 7.73
C ASP A 45 8.09 12.19 8.13
N ASP A 46 8.16 10.99 8.72
CA ASP A 46 9.45 10.38 9.07
C ASP A 46 10.28 10.05 7.83
N ILE A 47 9.66 9.58 6.75
CA ILE A 47 10.34 9.36 5.47
C ILE A 47 10.85 10.70 4.90
N ARG A 48 10.04 11.77 4.92
CA ARG A 48 10.41 13.11 4.41
C ARG A 48 11.61 13.69 5.17
N LYS A 49 11.76 13.41 6.46
CA LYS A 49 12.92 13.83 7.27
C LYS A 49 14.23 13.19 6.80
N ILE A 50 14.18 11.97 6.27
CA ILE A 50 15.38 11.19 5.87
C ILE A 50 15.66 11.37 4.37
N LEU A 51 14.63 11.53 3.54
CA LEU A 51 14.72 11.59 2.09
C LEU A 51 14.27 12.95 1.56
N PRO A 52 15.20 13.91 1.33
CA PRO A 52 14.83 15.19 0.76
C PRO A 52 14.26 15.02 -0.65
N ASN A 53 13.34 15.91 -1.03
CA ASN A 53 12.70 15.95 -2.35
C ASN A 53 11.89 14.68 -2.71
N VAL A 54 11.42 13.93 -1.72
CA VAL A 54 10.54 12.78 -1.91
C VAL A 54 9.07 13.19 -2.01
N HIS A 55 8.34 12.56 -2.93
CA HIS A 55 6.88 12.55 -2.95
C HIS A 55 6.40 11.14 -2.60
N ILE A 56 5.43 11.03 -1.71
CA ILE A 56 4.96 9.76 -1.16
C ILE A 56 3.46 9.63 -1.44
N ILE A 57 3.03 8.43 -1.81
CA ILE A 57 1.61 8.06 -1.91
C ILE A 57 1.42 6.79 -1.10
N THR A 58 0.66 6.89 -0.02
CA THR A 58 0.29 5.72 0.79
C THR A 58 -1.14 5.28 0.47
N HIS A 59 -1.33 4.00 0.20
CA HIS A 59 -2.66 3.40 0.13
C HIS A 59 -2.97 2.74 1.46
N LEU A 60 -3.94 3.28 2.18
CA LEU A 60 -4.41 2.69 3.43
C LEU A 60 -5.39 1.56 3.12
N GLU A 61 -5.12 0.38 3.68
CA GLU A 61 -5.85 -0.85 3.43
C GLU A 61 -6.20 -1.59 4.73
N SER A 62 -7.19 -2.48 4.68
CA SER A 62 -7.60 -3.28 5.83
C SER A 62 -6.78 -4.57 5.88
N LEU A 63 -6.08 -4.81 6.98
CA LEU A 63 -5.39 -6.07 7.25
C LEU A 63 -6.35 -7.28 7.19
N ASN A 64 -7.62 -7.06 7.51
CA ASN A 64 -8.64 -8.09 7.60
C ASN A 64 -9.40 -8.34 6.28
N ASP A 65 -9.11 -7.58 5.22
CA ASP A 65 -9.71 -7.77 3.91
C ASP A 65 -8.79 -8.61 3.00
N PRO A 66 -9.19 -9.83 2.57
CA PRO A 66 -8.44 -10.61 1.59
C PRO A 66 -8.14 -9.85 0.29
N ALA A 67 -8.97 -8.86 -0.09
CA ALA A 67 -8.75 -8.05 -1.28
C ALA A 67 -7.43 -7.26 -1.24
N SER A 68 -7.01 -6.80 -0.05
CA SER A 68 -5.77 -6.06 0.16
C SER A 68 -4.52 -6.84 -0.28
N TRP A 69 -4.55 -8.15 -0.11
CA TRP A 69 -3.42 -9.03 -0.43
C TRP A 69 -3.34 -9.43 -1.91
N ASN A 70 -4.32 -9.05 -2.73
CA ASN A 70 -4.32 -9.39 -4.16
C ASN A 70 -3.55 -8.40 -5.03
N ASP A 71 -3.14 -7.24 -4.51
CA ASP A 71 -2.52 -6.15 -5.29
C ASP A 71 -1.03 -5.91 -4.96
N ILE A 72 -0.36 -6.97 -4.48
CA ILE A 72 1.06 -6.92 -4.10
C ILE A 72 1.95 -6.83 -5.35
N ALA A 73 1.65 -7.64 -6.36
CA ALA A 73 2.38 -7.67 -7.62
C ALA A 73 2.14 -6.39 -8.43
N LEU A 74 3.11 -6.00 -9.27
CA LEU A 74 2.96 -4.85 -10.16
C LEU A 74 1.91 -5.11 -11.25
N ASP A 75 1.94 -6.31 -11.81
CA ASP A 75 1.01 -6.75 -12.83
C ASP A 75 -0.06 -7.62 -12.18
N ARG A 76 -1.34 -7.24 -12.35
CA ARG A 76 -2.45 -8.09 -11.92
C ARG A 76 -2.52 -9.31 -12.82
N GLU A 77 -2.23 -10.47 -12.28
CA GLU A 77 -2.51 -11.72 -12.98
C GLU A 77 -4.02 -11.78 -13.25
N LYS A 78 -4.39 -11.98 -14.53
CA LYS A 78 -5.80 -12.21 -14.86
C LYS A 78 -6.21 -13.46 -14.11
N LYS A 79 -7.19 -13.35 -13.21
CA LYS A 79 -7.94 -14.53 -12.75
C LYS A 79 -8.38 -15.26 -14.02
N SER A 80 -7.91 -16.49 -14.20
CA SER A 80 -8.38 -17.34 -15.28
C SER A 80 -9.90 -17.34 -15.20
N SER A 81 -10.56 -16.72 -16.17
CA SER A 81 -11.98 -16.91 -16.37
C SER A 81 -12.20 -18.42 -16.47
N GLU A 82 -13.07 -18.95 -15.62
CA GLU A 82 -13.53 -20.34 -15.72
C GLU A 82 -13.92 -20.64 -17.18
N PRO A 83 -13.76 -21.89 -17.66
CA PRO A 83 -14.05 -22.23 -19.04
C PRO A 83 -15.49 -21.83 -19.37
N SER A 84 -15.69 -20.98 -20.37
CA SER A 84 -17.01 -20.80 -20.97
C SER A 84 -17.47 -22.18 -21.43
N ASP A 85 -18.52 -22.71 -20.81
CA ASP A 85 -19.18 -23.93 -21.26
C ASP A 85 -19.38 -23.83 -22.78
N LYS A 86 -18.79 -24.80 -23.48
CA LYS A 86 -19.03 -25.03 -24.89
C LYS A 86 -20.39 -25.70 -25.01
N ASP A 87 -21.36 -24.97 -25.53
CA ASP A 87 -22.52 -25.53 -26.25
C ASP A 87 -22.39 -25.17 -27.73
#